data_AF-A0A967N7V8-F1
#
_entry.id   AF-A0A967N7V8-F1
#
_cell.length_a   1.000
_cell.length_b   1.000
_cell.length_c   1.000
_cell.angle_alpha   90.00
_cell.angle_beta   90.00
_cell.angle_gamma   90.00
#
_symmetry.space_group_name_H-M   'P 1'
#
loop_
_entity.id
_entity.type
_entity.pdbx_description
1 polymer ?
#
loop_
_entity_poly.entity_id
_entity_poly.type
_entity_poly.pdbx_seq_one_letter_code
_entity_poly.pdbx_strand_id
1 'polypeptide(L)'
;THALDLHPDDPRLYRHRGHRYLTVREPGNAIVDFRRAVELTEGRPDEVEPDGLPNARNIPTSTLQFNIWYHLALAHYVQGELGEALEAQRRCLEVSVHPDSVVATSYWLYMTLMRLGMQEEAAEVLEGISEDMEIIESTAYLDLLLLFKGERTLEELLGPAGSEATLQSTTTAYGLGVWHLLNGRTEPAHETWERILTGRSQWAAFGYIAAEGELARAAVG
;
A
#
# COMPACT_ATOMS: atom_id res chain seq x y z
N THR A 1 7.86 -17.73 -15.84
CA THR A 1 7.71 -17.37 -17.26
C THR A 1 7.06 -18.51 -18.04
N HIS A 2 7.53 -19.76 -17.94
CA HIS A 2 6.94 -20.89 -18.68
C HIS A 2 5.42 -21.11 -18.47
N ALA A 3 4.88 -20.86 -17.27
CA ALA A 3 3.45 -20.97 -17.01
C ALA A 3 2.58 -20.06 -17.91
N LEU A 4 3.09 -18.89 -18.30
CA LEU A 4 2.37 -17.97 -19.19
C LEU A 4 2.36 -18.44 -20.65
N ASP A 5 3.31 -19.28 -21.05
CA ASP A 5 3.27 -19.92 -22.37
C ASP A 5 2.14 -20.96 -22.44
N LEU A 6 1.84 -21.59 -21.30
CA LEU A 6 0.81 -22.63 -21.17
C LEU A 6 -0.57 -22.06 -20.87
N HIS A 7 -0.64 -20.96 -20.12
CA HIS A 7 -1.88 -20.34 -19.64
C HIS A 7 -1.84 -18.80 -19.82
N PRO A 8 -1.82 -18.30 -21.07
CA PRO A 8 -1.65 -16.87 -21.35
C PRO A 8 -2.84 -16.00 -20.95
N ASP A 9 -4.00 -16.59 -20.65
CA ASP A 9 -5.22 -15.87 -20.28
C ASP A 9 -5.59 -16.04 -18.79
N ASP A 10 -4.69 -16.60 -17.96
CA ASP A 10 -4.88 -16.70 -16.52
C ASP A 10 -4.40 -15.41 -15.82
N PRO A 11 -5.30 -14.53 -15.32
CA PRO A 11 -4.94 -13.27 -14.69
C PRO A 11 -4.07 -13.44 -13.44
N ARG A 12 -4.17 -14.57 -12.74
CA ARG A 12 -3.39 -14.83 -11.51
C ARG A 12 -1.90 -14.87 -11.79
N LEU A 13 -1.51 -15.43 -12.94
CA LEU A 13 -0.09 -15.51 -13.34
C LEU A 13 0.53 -14.12 -13.51
N TYR A 14 -0.21 -13.20 -14.13
CA TYR A 14 0.20 -11.82 -14.28
C TYR A 14 0.22 -11.09 -12.94
N ARG A 15 -0.82 -11.26 -12.10
CA ARG A 15 -0.85 -10.69 -10.74
C ARG A 15 0.37 -11.12 -9.92
N HIS A 16 0.70 -12.41 -9.90
CA HIS A 16 1.82 -12.91 -9.09
C HIS A 16 3.19 -12.52 -9.66
N ARG A 17 3.34 -12.52 -11.00
CA ARG A 17 4.59 -12.10 -11.64
C ARG A 17 4.81 -10.59 -11.50
N GLY A 18 3.76 -9.78 -11.66
CA GLY A 18 3.79 -8.34 -11.40
C GLY A 18 4.21 -8.02 -9.97
N HIS A 19 3.63 -8.73 -8.98
CA HIS A 19 4.04 -8.60 -7.59
C HIS A 19 5.53 -8.91 -7.41
N ARG A 20 6.03 -9.99 -8.04
CA ARG A 20 7.45 -10.32 -7.98
C ARG A 20 8.32 -9.23 -8.61
N TYR A 21 7.95 -8.70 -9.77
CA TYR A 21 8.66 -7.60 -10.42
C TYR A 21 8.80 -6.38 -9.51
N LEU A 22 7.73 -6.02 -8.79
CA LEU A 22 7.77 -4.92 -7.83
C LEU A 22 8.81 -5.16 -6.72
N THR A 23 8.84 -6.37 -6.14
CA THR A 23 9.82 -6.72 -5.08
C THR A 23 11.27 -6.75 -5.56
N VAL A 24 11.52 -6.85 -6.87
CA VAL A 24 12.87 -6.80 -7.47
C VAL A 24 13.17 -5.46 -8.15
N ARG A 25 12.37 -4.42 -7.88
CA ARG A 25 12.57 -3.04 -8.37
C ARG A 25 12.46 -2.94 -9.90
N GLU A 26 11.54 -3.72 -10.47
CA GLU A 26 11.12 -3.62 -11.87
C GLU A 26 9.67 -3.11 -11.99
N PRO A 27 9.34 -1.92 -11.48
CA PRO A 27 7.96 -1.44 -11.44
C PRO A 27 7.33 -1.26 -12.83
N GLY A 28 8.12 -0.91 -13.86
CA GLY A 28 7.63 -0.86 -15.25
C GLY A 28 7.12 -2.22 -15.74
N ASN A 29 7.86 -3.30 -15.48
CA ASN A 29 7.43 -4.66 -15.81
C ASN A 29 6.22 -5.09 -14.96
N ALA A 30 6.19 -4.67 -13.69
CA ALA A 30 5.05 -4.92 -12.82
C ALA A 30 3.76 -4.27 -13.35
N ILE A 31 3.81 -3.01 -13.76
CA ILE A 31 2.68 -2.26 -14.33
C ILE A 31 2.15 -2.96 -15.59
N VAL A 32 3.03 -3.41 -16.49
CA VAL A 32 2.63 -4.15 -17.70
C VAL A 32 1.83 -5.40 -17.33
N ASP A 33 2.31 -6.18 -16.37
CA ASP A 33 1.63 -7.38 -15.92
C ASP A 33 0.29 -7.08 -15.24
N PHE A 34 0.24 -6.11 -14.33
CA PHE A 34 -1.00 -5.78 -13.64
C PHE A 34 -2.06 -5.25 -14.60
N ARG A 35 -1.69 -4.43 -15.59
CA ARG A 35 -2.62 -3.97 -16.64
C ARG A 35 -3.18 -5.15 -17.45
N ARG A 36 -2.34 -6.12 -17.79
CA ARG A 36 -2.81 -7.33 -18.47
C ARG A 36 -3.76 -8.14 -17.58
N ALA A 37 -3.49 -8.22 -16.27
CA ALA A 37 -4.38 -8.87 -15.32
C ALA A 37 -5.74 -8.15 -15.24
N VAL A 38 -5.75 -6.82 -15.21
CA VAL A 38 -6.98 -6.00 -15.25
C VAL A 38 -7.82 -6.34 -16.48
N GLU A 39 -7.21 -6.30 -17.68
CA GLU A 39 -7.89 -6.64 -18.95
C GLU A 39 -8.52 -8.04 -18.90
N LEU A 40 -7.82 -9.01 -18.34
CA LEU A 40 -8.28 -10.40 -18.25
C LEU A 40 -9.39 -10.60 -17.22
N THR A 41 -9.53 -9.72 -16.23
CA THR A 41 -10.60 -9.76 -15.22
C THR A 41 -11.79 -8.86 -15.55
N GLU A 42 -11.68 -7.98 -16.54
CA GLU A 42 -12.75 -7.04 -16.88
C GLU A 42 -14.06 -7.75 -17.25
N GLY A 43 -15.16 -7.31 -16.64
CA GLY A 43 -16.49 -7.89 -16.84
C GLY A 43 -16.66 -9.31 -16.27
N ARG A 44 -15.67 -9.84 -15.54
CA ARG A 44 -15.75 -11.14 -14.87
C ARG A 44 -16.11 -10.96 -13.39
N PRO A 45 -16.82 -11.93 -12.79
CA PRO A 45 -16.98 -11.98 -11.34
C PRO A 45 -15.63 -11.98 -10.63
N ASP A 46 -15.56 -11.31 -9.48
CA ASP A 46 -14.37 -11.37 -8.64
C ASP A 46 -14.27 -12.71 -7.92
N GLU A 47 -13.04 -13.11 -7.60
CA GLU A 47 -12.72 -14.40 -6.99
C GLU A 47 -11.95 -14.15 -5.69
N VAL A 48 -12.37 -14.82 -4.62
CA VAL A 48 -11.61 -14.80 -3.37
C VAL A 48 -10.24 -15.43 -3.60
N GLU A 49 -9.20 -14.72 -3.20
CA GLU A 49 -7.85 -15.24 -3.26
C GLU A 49 -7.51 -15.87 -1.91
N PRO A 50 -7.17 -17.17 -1.85
CA PRO A 50 -6.85 -17.82 -0.59
C PRO A 50 -5.55 -17.27 -0.02
N ASP A 51 -5.52 -17.06 1.29
CA ASP A 51 -4.31 -16.65 1.99
C ASP A 51 -3.21 -17.70 1.81
N GLY A 52 -1.97 -17.25 1.64
CA GLY A 52 -0.81 -18.15 1.62
C GLY A 52 -0.65 -18.90 2.95
N LEU A 53 -0.86 -18.18 4.07
CA LEU A 53 -0.98 -18.74 5.41
C LEU A 53 -2.30 -18.24 6.01
N PRO A 54 -3.18 -19.13 6.53
CA PRO A 54 -4.44 -18.70 7.10
C PRO A 54 -4.25 -17.75 8.30
N ASN A 55 -5.04 -16.69 8.34
CA ASN A 55 -5.08 -15.80 9.49
C ASN A 55 -5.82 -16.42 10.70
N ALA A 56 -5.77 -15.72 11.84
CA ALA A 56 -6.33 -16.19 13.10
C ALA A 56 -7.85 -16.50 13.04
N ARG A 57 -8.59 -15.89 12.11
CA ARG A 57 -10.02 -16.12 11.91
C ARG A 57 -10.32 -17.06 10.74
N ASN A 58 -9.30 -17.43 9.95
CA ASN A 58 -9.43 -18.27 8.75
C ASN A 58 -10.43 -17.68 7.72
N ILE A 59 -10.44 -16.34 7.59
CA ILE A 59 -11.29 -15.58 6.68
C ILE A 59 -10.40 -14.83 5.68
N PRO A 60 -10.42 -15.14 4.37
CA PRO A 60 -9.65 -14.38 3.39
C PRO A 60 -10.02 -12.90 3.40
N THR A 61 -9.01 -12.03 3.44
CA THR A 61 -9.17 -10.57 3.54
C THR A 61 -9.09 -9.87 2.18
N SER A 62 -8.83 -10.62 1.10
CA SER A 62 -8.58 -10.09 -0.23
C SER A 62 -9.17 -10.94 -1.35
N THR A 63 -9.35 -10.33 -2.51
CA THR A 63 -9.79 -10.97 -3.76
C THR A 63 -8.76 -10.80 -4.86
N LEU A 64 -8.92 -11.51 -5.96
CA LEU A 64 -8.05 -11.40 -7.12
C LEU A 64 -8.07 -9.99 -7.71
N GLN A 65 -9.25 -9.41 -7.94
CA GLN A 65 -9.34 -8.06 -8.52
C GLN A 65 -8.83 -7.00 -7.56
N PHE A 66 -9.11 -7.11 -6.26
CA PHE A 66 -8.49 -6.25 -5.26
C PHE A 66 -6.96 -6.31 -5.35
N ASN A 67 -6.39 -7.52 -5.34
CA ASN A 67 -4.94 -7.69 -5.40
C ASN A 67 -4.33 -7.14 -6.70
N ILE A 68 -5.01 -7.26 -7.83
CA ILE A 68 -4.55 -6.69 -9.10
C ILE A 68 -4.50 -5.16 -9.00
N TRP A 69 -5.60 -4.52 -8.61
CA TRP A 69 -5.69 -3.07 -8.54
C TRP A 69 -4.79 -2.47 -7.46
N TYR A 70 -4.73 -3.09 -6.29
CA TYR A 70 -3.92 -2.65 -5.16
C TYR A 70 -2.44 -2.55 -5.54
N HIS A 71 -1.92 -3.60 -6.21
CA HIS A 71 -0.52 -3.62 -6.60
C HIS A 71 -0.23 -2.79 -7.85
N LEU A 72 -1.19 -2.63 -8.78
CA LEU A 72 -1.07 -1.67 -9.88
C LEU A 72 -0.92 -0.24 -9.35
N ALA A 73 -1.83 0.17 -8.46
CA ALA A 73 -1.79 1.45 -7.77
C ALA A 73 -0.45 1.67 -7.06
N LEU A 74 0.01 0.68 -6.30
CA LEU A 74 1.28 0.76 -5.60
C LEU A 74 2.46 0.88 -6.57
N ALA A 75 2.47 0.16 -7.68
CA ALA A 75 3.55 0.24 -8.66
C ALA A 75 3.68 1.64 -9.27
N HIS A 76 2.55 2.29 -9.61
CA HIS A 76 2.53 3.69 -10.03
C HIS A 76 2.98 4.63 -8.92
N TYR A 77 2.48 4.43 -7.71
CA TYR A 77 2.81 5.26 -6.55
C TYR A 77 4.32 5.26 -6.26
N VAL A 78 4.96 4.10 -6.26
CA VAL A 78 6.42 4.01 -6.00
C VAL A 78 7.24 4.67 -7.09
N GLN A 79 6.75 4.73 -8.33
CA GLN A 79 7.36 5.50 -9.43
C GLN A 79 7.14 7.01 -9.30
N GLY A 80 6.21 7.45 -8.45
CA GLY A 80 5.82 8.86 -8.33
C GLY A 80 4.80 9.28 -9.38
N GLU A 81 4.19 8.32 -10.09
CA GLU A 81 3.13 8.54 -11.08
C GLU A 81 1.78 8.70 -10.36
N LEU A 82 1.66 9.77 -9.55
CA LEU A 82 0.56 9.92 -8.59
C LEU A 82 -0.83 10.01 -9.24
N GLY A 83 -0.93 10.55 -10.46
CA GLY A 83 -2.21 10.57 -11.20
C GLY A 83 -2.69 9.17 -11.59
N GLU A 84 -1.79 8.34 -12.12
CA GLU A 84 -2.10 6.94 -12.47
C GLU A 84 -2.36 6.10 -11.22
N ALA A 85 -1.61 6.36 -10.14
CA ALA A 85 -1.85 5.73 -8.85
C ALA A 85 -3.24 6.05 -8.31
N LEU A 86 -3.67 7.32 -8.36
CA LEU A 86 -5.00 7.76 -7.91
C LEU A 86 -6.11 7.01 -8.64
N GLU A 87 -6.04 6.93 -9.97
CA GLU A 87 -7.06 6.25 -10.77
C GLU A 87 -7.12 4.75 -10.41
N ALA A 88 -5.98 4.07 -10.30
CA ALA A 88 -5.94 2.68 -9.89
C ALA A 88 -6.42 2.46 -8.44
N GLN A 89 -6.16 3.39 -7.51
CA GLN A 89 -6.64 3.32 -6.13
C GLN A 89 -8.16 3.45 -6.03
N ARG A 90 -8.77 4.35 -6.81
CA ARG A 90 -10.23 4.47 -6.91
C ARG A 90 -10.86 3.17 -7.38
N ARG A 91 -10.30 2.56 -8.44
CA ARG A 91 -10.74 1.23 -8.91
C ARG A 91 -10.52 0.13 -7.89
N CYS A 92 -9.42 0.18 -7.15
CA CYS A 92 -9.17 -0.75 -6.05
C CYS A 92 -10.25 -0.63 -4.97
N LEU A 93 -10.65 0.59 -4.61
CA LEU A 93 -11.66 0.82 -3.57
C LEU A 93 -13.04 0.32 -3.99
N GLU A 94 -13.40 0.40 -5.28
CA GLU A 94 -14.65 -0.15 -5.84
C GLU A 94 -14.78 -1.67 -5.61
N VAL A 95 -13.66 -2.40 -5.56
CA VAL A 95 -13.61 -3.86 -5.34
C VAL A 95 -13.17 -4.26 -3.92
N SER A 96 -12.88 -3.28 -3.04
CA SER A 96 -12.54 -3.52 -1.63
C SER A 96 -13.80 -3.83 -0.82
N VAL A 97 -14.07 -5.11 -0.59
CA VAL A 97 -15.28 -5.55 0.15
C VAL A 97 -15.03 -5.81 1.64
N HIS A 98 -13.80 -6.18 2.02
CA HIS A 98 -13.45 -6.50 3.40
C HIS A 98 -12.87 -5.26 4.12
N PRO A 99 -13.16 -5.01 5.40
CA PRO A 99 -12.59 -3.89 6.16
C PRO A 99 -11.07 -3.74 6.01
N ASP A 100 -10.31 -4.84 6.10
CA ASP A 100 -8.87 -4.88 5.81
C ASP A 100 -8.50 -4.30 4.44
N SER A 101 -9.19 -4.74 3.37
CA SER A 101 -8.98 -4.23 2.02
C SER A 101 -9.37 -2.76 1.86
N VAL A 102 -10.38 -2.30 2.61
CA VAL A 102 -10.80 -0.89 2.61
C VAL A 102 -9.74 -0.01 3.27
N VAL A 103 -9.25 -0.37 4.46
CA VAL A 103 -8.24 0.44 5.16
C VAL A 103 -6.90 0.43 4.40
N ALA A 104 -6.50 -0.70 3.82
CA ALA A 104 -5.28 -0.78 3.02
C ALA A 104 -5.33 0.16 1.80
N THR A 105 -6.43 0.14 1.04
CA THR A 105 -6.60 1.02 -0.12
C THR A 105 -6.75 2.49 0.28
N SER A 106 -7.57 2.78 1.30
CA SER A 106 -7.85 4.13 1.78
C SER A 106 -6.57 4.82 2.26
N TYR A 107 -5.66 4.08 2.89
CA TYR A 107 -4.36 4.59 3.31
C TYR A 107 -3.53 5.15 2.15
N TRP A 108 -3.34 4.38 1.08
CA TRP A 108 -2.57 4.84 -0.09
C TRP A 108 -3.30 5.95 -0.86
N LEU A 109 -4.62 5.84 -0.96
CA LEU A 109 -5.47 6.84 -1.61
C LEU A 109 -5.38 8.20 -0.92
N TYR A 110 -5.52 8.23 0.41
CA TYR A 110 -5.40 9.46 1.21
C TYR A 110 -4.06 10.16 0.96
N MET A 111 -2.95 9.43 1.07
CA MET A 111 -1.62 10.00 0.87
C MET A 111 -1.43 10.53 -0.56
N THR A 112 -2.00 9.85 -1.55
CA THR A 112 -1.94 10.25 -2.96
C THR A 112 -2.73 11.52 -3.21
N LEU A 113 -3.97 11.60 -2.72
CA LEU A 113 -4.82 12.80 -2.80
C LEU A 113 -4.15 14.00 -2.13
N MET A 114 -3.62 13.83 -0.92
CA MET A 114 -2.93 14.90 -0.19
C MET A 114 -1.71 15.43 -0.97
N ARG A 115 -0.94 14.53 -1.60
CA ARG A 115 0.23 14.90 -2.43
C ARG A 115 -0.16 15.58 -3.74
N LEU A 116 -1.35 15.30 -4.26
CA LEU A 116 -1.92 15.97 -5.43
C LEU A 116 -2.63 17.29 -5.08
N GLY A 117 -2.70 17.66 -3.80
CA GLY A 117 -3.37 18.87 -3.35
C GLY A 117 -4.90 18.77 -3.41
N MET A 118 -5.45 17.57 -3.25
CA MET A 118 -6.88 17.28 -3.28
C MET A 118 -7.42 17.07 -1.84
N GLN A 119 -7.34 18.10 -1.01
CA GLN A 119 -7.58 17.96 0.44
C GLN A 119 -9.04 17.64 0.79
N GLU A 120 -10.00 18.16 0.02
CA GLU A 120 -11.43 17.91 0.27
C GLU A 120 -11.75 16.42 0.09
N GLU A 121 -11.36 15.83 -1.04
CA GLU A 121 -11.55 14.39 -1.29
C GLU A 121 -10.72 13.53 -0.32
N ALA A 122 -9.52 13.98 0.06
CA ALA A 122 -8.74 13.28 1.09
C ALA A 122 -9.46 13.24 2.44
N ALA A 123 -10.19 14.30 2.82
CA ALA A 123 -10.97 14.31 4.05
C ALA A 123 -12.16 13.33 3.96
N GLU A 124 -12.82 13.23 2.81
CA GLU A 124 -13.92 12.28 2.58
C GLU A 124 -13.48 10.82 2.78
N VAL A 125 -12.26 10.47 2.35
CA VAL A 125 -11.68 9.13 2.58
C VAL A 125 -11.63 8.78 4.07
N LEU A 126 -11.44 9.76 4.95
CA LEU A 126 -11.34 9.55 6.40
C LEU A 126 -12.69 9.50 7.13
N GLU A 127 -13.79 9.95 6.50
CA GLU A 127 -15.11 10.00 7.16
C GLU A 127 -15.62 8.61 7.59
N GLY A 128 -15.37 7.60 6.75
CA GLY A 128 -15.76 6.21 7.02
C GLY A 128 -14.81 5.43 7.92
N ILE A 129 -13.67 6.01 8.31
CA ILE A 129 -12.64 5.33 9.11
C ILE A 129 -12.92 5.53 10.60
N SER A 130 -12.98 4.43 11.34
CA SER A 130 -13.23 4.41 12.79
C SER A 130 -12.41 3.33 13.48
N GLU A 131 -12.07 3.54 14.76
CA GLU A 131 -11.36 2.54 15.57
C GLU A 131 -12.16 1.24 15.80
N ASP A 132 -13.48 1.29 15.63
CA ASP A 132 -14.38 0.15 15.78
C ASP A 132 -14.40 -0.80 14.56
N MET A 133 -13.65 -0.49 13.50
CA MET A 133 -13.60 -1.36 12.32
C MET A 133 -13.03 -2.74 12.67
N GLU A 134 -13.72 -3.81 12.26
CA GLU A 134 -13.24 -5.19 12.47
C GLU A 134 -12.09 -5.53 11.52
N ILE A 135 -10.87 -5.21 11.92
CA ILE A 135 -9.64 -5.51 11.18
C ILE A 135 -9.02 -6.83 11.65
N ILE A 136 -8.58 -7.66 10.71
CA ILE A 136 -7.97 -8.97 10.99
C ILE A 136 -6.44 -8.91 10.91
N GLU A 137 -5.90 -8.28 9.87
CA GLU A 137 -4.46 -8.30 9.53
C GLU A 137 -3.89 -6.91 9.28
N SER A 138 -4.74 -5.95 8.92
CA SER A 138 -4.36 -4.63 8.39
C SER A 138 -4.34 -3.50 9.43
N THR A 139 -4.13 -3.82 10.71
CA THR A 139 -4.24 -2.86 11.83
C THR A 139 -3.34 -1.64 11.64
N ALA A 140 -2.12 -1.84 11.11
CA ALA A 140 -1.18 -0.75 10.85
C ALA A 140 -1.75 0.32 9.89
N TYR A 141 -2.56 -0.08 8.90
CA TYR A 141 -3.20 0.88 8.00
C TYR A 141 -4.30 1.68 8.70
N LEU A 142 -5.10 1.01 9.54
CA LEU A 142 -6.12 1.68 10.35
C LEU A 142 -5.48 2.71 11.31
N ASP A 143 -4.43 2.32 12.03
CA ASP A 143 -3.73 3.22 12.96
C ASP A 143 -3.17 4.47 12.25
N LEU A 144 -2.62 4.29 11.05
CA LEU A 144 -2.11 5.41 10.24
C LEU A 144 -3.23 6.32 9.73
N LEU A 145 -4.36 5.76 9.31
CA LEU A 145 -5.54 6.55 8.92
C LEU A 145 -6.11 7.33 10.10
N LEU A 146 -6.18 6.73 11.29
CA LEU A 146 -6.61 7.42 12.51
C LEU A 146 -5.60 8.50 12.92
N LEU A 147 -4.30 8.29 12.70
CA LEU A 147 -3.27 9.33 12.86
C LEU A 147 -3.52 10.51 11.91
N PHE A 148 -3.79 10.22 10.63
CA PHE A 148 -4.10 11.26 9.64
C PHE A 148 -5.40 12.01 9.96
N LYS A 149 -6.38 11.33 10.54
CA LYS A 149 -7.63 11.89 11.03
C LYS A 149 -7.48 12.71 12.32
N GLY A 150 -6.36 12.55 13.04
CA GLY A 150 -6.11 13.21 14.33
C GLY A 150 -6.74 12.50 15.53
N GLU A 151 -7.21 11.26 15.36
CA GLU A 151 -7.79 10.40 16.42
C GLU A 151 -6.75 9.48 17.07
N ARG A 152 -5.55 9.40 16.47
CA ARG A 152 -4.35 8.80 17.07
C ARG A 152 -3.19 9.80 17.01
N THR A 153 -2.22 9.60 17.88
CA THR A 153 -1.04 10.45 18.01
C THR A 153 0.21 9.73 17.50
N LEU A 154 1.21 10.52 17.12
CA LEU A 154 2.52 9.99 16.71
C LEU A 154 3.18 9.15 17.82
N GLU A 155 2.98 9.54 19.08
CA GLU A 155 3.56 8.86 20.24
C GLU A 155 2.96 7.46 20.46
N GLU A 156 1.64 7.33 20.27
CA GLU A 156 0.95 6.02 20.34
C GLU A 156 1.48 5.04 19.28
N LEU A 157 1.76 5.51 18.06
CA LEU A 157 2.26 4.67 16.97
C LEU A 157 3.77 4.39 17.04
N LEU A 158 4.55 5.29 17.64
CA LEU A 158 5.99 5.06 17.89
C LEU A 158 6.22 4.03 18.98
N GLY A 159 5.33 3.96 19.97
CA GLY A 159 5.49 3.11 21.14
C GLY A 159 6.63 3.58 22.05
N PRO A 160 6.94 2.82 23.12
CA PRO A 160 7.95 3.20 24.09
C PRO A 160 9.36 3.24 23.47
N ALA A 161 10.20 4.17 23.94
CA ALA A 161 11.57 4.31 23.48
C ALA A 161 12.55 3.39 24.26
N GLY A 162 13.75 3.18 23.72
CA GLY A 162 14.84 2.49 24.42
C GLY A 162 14.70 0.97 24.43
N SER A 163 14.96 0.33 25.57
CA SER A 163 14.98 -1.14 25.70
C SER A 163 13.60 -1.80 25.56
N GLU A 164 12.53 -1.02 25.61
CA GLU A 164 11.14 -1.48 25.46
C GLU A 164 10.59 -1.26 24.05
N ALA A 165 11.39 -0.71 23.13
CA ALA A 165 10.95 -0.41 21.77
C ALA A 165 10.56 -1.67 21.00
N THR A 166 9.30 -1.72 20.55
CA THR A 166 8.80 -2.75 19.64
C THR A 166 9.22 -2.44 18.20
N LEU A 167 9.53 -3.48 17.42
CA LEU A 167 9.86 -3.30 16.00
C LEU A 167 8.61 -2.80 15.24
N GLN A 168 8.68 -1.56 14.75
CA GLN A 168 7.64 -1.03 13.87
C GLN A 168 7.65 -1.77 12.53
N SER A 169 6.47 -2.06 11.99
CA SER A 169 6.36 -2.56 10.63
C SER A 169 6.90 -1.51 9.64
N THR A 170 7.41 -1.95 8.48
CA THR A 170 7.86 -1.02 7.43
C THR A 170 6.71 -0.17 6.89
N THR A 171 5.48 -0.68 6.92
CA THR A 171 4.26 0.08 6.60
C THR A 171 4.06 1.25 7.58
N THR A 172 4.08 0.97 8.89
CA THR A 172 3.98 1.99 9.95
C THR A 172 5.07 3.04 9.77
N ALA A 173 6.33 2.60 9.70
CA ALA A 173 7.46 3.53 9.56
C ALA A 173 7.36 4.40 8.30
N TYR A 174 6.96 3.83 7.15
CA TYR A 174 6.76 4.60 5.92
C TYR A 174 5.67 5.66 6.09
N GLY A 175 4.52 5.28 6.66
CA GLY A 175 3.40 6.19 6.91
C GLY A 175 3.71 7.31 7.89
N LEU A 176 4.53 7.06 8.92
CA LEU A 176 5.02 8.11 9.82
C LEU A 176 5.92 9.12 9.07
N GLY A 177 6.75 8.65 8.13
CA GLY A 177 7.50 9.54 7.25
C GLY A 177 6.59 10.39 6.37
N VAL A 178 5.51 9.80 5.83
CA VAL A 178 4.51 10.57 5.06
C VAL A 178 3.79 11.59 5.95
N TRP A 179 3.42 11.22 7.18
CA TRP A 179 2.83 12.16 8.13
C TRP A 179 3.74 13.38 8.36
N HIS A 180 5.05 13.15 8.56
CA HIS A 180 6.03 14.25 8.66
C HIS A 180 6.03 15.12 7.41
N LEU A 181 6.09 14.51 6.22
CA LEU A 181 6.09 15.25 4.96
C LEU A 181 4.83 16.12 4.80
N LEU A 182 3.64 15.56 5.03
CA LEU A 182 2.37 16.26 4.87
C LEU A 182 2.22 17.44 5.86
N ASN A 183 2.95 17.40 6.97
CA ASN A 183 3.03 18.49 7.95
C ASN A 183 4.21 19.46 7.70
N GLY A 184 4.82 19.43 6.52
CA GLY A 184 5.93 20.32 6.15
C GLY A 184 7.27 19.98 6.84
N ARG A 185 7.37 18.81 7.47
CA ARG A 185 8.59 18.34 8.18
C ARG A 185 9.41 17.42 7.28
N THR A 186 9.95 17.97 6.20
CA THR A 186 10.67 17.21 5.17
C THR A 186 11.90 16.48 5.69
N GLU A 187 12.75 17.14 6.48
CA GLU A 187 13.96 16.50 7.03
C GLU A 187 13.62 15.29 7.92
N PRO A 188 12.72 15.41 8.92
CA PRO A 188 12.24 14.24 9.68
C PRO A 188 11.60 13.13 8.83
N ALA A 189 10.93 13.47 7.72
CA ALA A 189 10.39 12.47 6.80
C ALA A 189 11.51 11.65 6.15
N HIS A 190 12.55 12.31 5.65
CA HIS A 190 13.68 11.66 5.00
C HIS A 190 14.48 10.80 5.98
N GLU A 191 14.78 11.31 7.18
CA GLU A 191 15.46 10.53 8.23
C GLU A 191 14.68 9.25 8.58
N THR A 192 13.35 9.35 8.63
CA THR A 192 12.47 8.20 8.89
C THR A 192 12.62 7.15 7.79
N TRP A 193 12.60 7.55 6.52
CA TRP A 193 12.74 6.64 5.38
C TRP A 193 14.15 6.07 5.25
N GLU A 194 15.20 6.84 5.50
CA GLU A 194 16.58 6.35 5.53
C GLU A 194 16.76 5.26 6.59
N ARG A 195 16.15 5.44 7.77
CA ARG A 195 16.16 4.44 8.83
C ARG A 195 15.47 3.14 8.42
N ILE A 196 14.39 3.18 7.63
CA ILE A 196 13.77 1.97 7.06
C ILE A 196 14.80 1.18 6.24
N LEU A 197 15.62 1.87 5.45
CA LEU A 197 16.59 1.24 4.56
C LEU A 197 17.74 0.52 5.29
N THR A 198 17.99 0.87 6.57
CA THR A 198 18.96 0.15 7.43
C THR A 198 18.52 -1.28 7.70
N GLY A 199 17.21 -1.54 7.73
CA GLY A 199 16.59 -2.84 7.98
C GLY A 199 16.57 -3.74 6.74
N ARG A 200 17.75 -4.12 6.23
CA ARG A 200 17.91 -4.87 4.96
C ARG A 200 17.11 -6.17 4.86
N SER A 201 16.73 -6.79 5.97
CA SER A 201 15.89 -8.01 5.99
C SER A 201 14.46 -7.77 5.51
N GLN A 202 13.99 -6.52 5.48
CA GLN A 202 12.64 -6.13 5.07
C GLN A 202 12.58 -5.65 3.61
N TRP A 203 13.60 -5.94 2.81
CA TRP A 203 13.76 -5.49 1.41
C TRP A 203 12.50 -5.66 0.56
N ALA A 204 11.76 -6.77 0.71
CA ALA A 204 10.58 -7.05 -0.12
C ALA A 204 9.32 -6.27 0.31
N ALA A 205 9.31 -5.62 1.48
CA ALA A 205 8.12 -4.96 1.99
C ALA A 205 7.81 -3.67 1.25
N PHE A 206 6.53 -3.39 1.02
CA PHE A 206 6.11 -2.22 0.24
C PHE A 206 6.48 -0.89 0.87
N GLY A 207 6.43 -0.75 2.20
CA GLY A 207 6.92 0.44 2.89
C GLY A 207 8.41 0.69 2.67
N TYR A 208 9.21 -0.37 2.49
CA TYR A 208 10.63 -0.26 2.15
C TYR A 208 10.80 0.22 0.70
N ILE A 209 10.10 -0.40 -0.26
CA ILE A 209 10.16 -0.04 -1.68
C ILE A 209 9.69 1.41 -1.89
N ALA A 210 8.62 1.81 -1.21
CA ALA A 210 8.11 3.18 -1.27
C ALA A 210 9.12 4.18 -0.70
N ALA A 211 9.74 3.87 0.45
CA ALA A 211 10.80 4.69 1.03
C ALA A 211 12.00 4.89 0.08
N GLU A 212 12.44 3.84 -0.61
CA GLU A 212 13.47 3.96 -1.65
C GLU A 212 13.05 4.91 -2.77
N GLY A 213 11.81 4.79 -3.24
CA GLY A 213 11.25 5.67 -4.26
C GLY A 213 11.22 7.14 -3.85
N GLU A 214 10.85 7.44 -2.59
CA GLU A 214 10.87 8.81 -2.06
C GLU A 214 12.28 9.39 -2.05
N LEU A 215 13.24 8.66 -1.47
CA LEU A 215 14.62 9.12 -1.34
C LEU A 215 15.30 9.30 -2.70
N ALA A 216 15.01 8.40 -3.66
CA ALA A 216 15.53 8.51 -5.02
C ALA A 216 15.03 9.77 -5.73
N ARG A 217 13.75 10.14 -5.58
CA ARG A 217 13.20 11.37 -6.18
C ARG A 217 13.74 12.62 -5.51
N ALA A 218 13.85 12.62 -4.19
CA ALA A 218 14.39 13.74 -3.44
C ALA A 218 15.86 14.06 -3.78
N ALA A 219 16.64 13.06 -4.23
CA ALA A 219 18.02 13.27 -4.65
C ALA A 219 18.17 13.95 -6.03
N VAL A 220 17.10 14.01 -6.83
CA VAL A 220 17.11 14.53 -8.21
C VAL A 220 16.44 15.91 -8.33
N GLY A 221 15.61 16.28 -7.36
CA GLY A 221 14.93 17.59 -7.26
C GLY A 221 15.70 18.60 -6.43
#